data_AF-A0AAE1TPY3-F1
#
_entry.id   AF-A0AAE1TPY3-F1
#
_cell.length_a   1.000
_cell.length_b   1.000
_cell.length_c   1.000
_cell.angle_alpha   90.00
_cell.angle_beta   90.00
_cell.angle_gamma   90.00
#
_symmetry.space_group_name_H-M   'P 1'
#
loop_
_entity.id
_entity.type
_entity.pdbx_description
1 polymer ?
#
loop_
_entity_poly.entity_id
_entity_poly.type
_entity_poly.pdbx_seq_one_letter_code
_entity_poly.pdbx_strand_id
1 'polypeptide(L)'
;MDQMAVMDTLRDCVTLLQLVKQARDLQSQKKRLWVRPWLKRRSDKSVYNNLVQELSLEDHDSFKFFHRVNQDQFLELLSLVEPLISKQDTRMRKAVTSHERLSVTLRHLATGESKQSLGYAYWISPNLLSRIIPEVCEALYQILHTSHLKLPQTEDEWRRVQADYNNEWQFPNCMGALDGKRVLIGKPAKSGSIYYDYKSN
;
A
#
# COMPACT_ATOMS: atom_id res chain seq x y z
N MET A 1 -21.57 -20.39 -67.14
CA MET A 1 -21.37 -19.99 -65.74
C MET A 1 -20.37 -20.94 -65.13
N ASP A 2 -19.20 -20.42 -64.78
CA ASP A 2 -17.98 -21.17 -64.53
C ASP A 2 -18.04 -21.89 -63.17
N GLN A 3 -18.22 -23.22 -63.18
CA GLN A 3 -18.28 -24.04 -61.96
C GLN A 3 -16.98 -24.00 -61.15
N MET A 4 -15.85 -23.67 -61.81
CA MET A 4 -14.55 -23.54 -61.15
C MET A 4 -14.50 -22.31 -60.25
N ALA A 5 -15.04 -21.18 -60.70
CA ALA A 5 -15.15 -19.95 -59.90
C ALA A 5 -16.03 -20.11 -58.66
N VAL A 6 -17.07 -20.96 -58.73
CA VAL A 6 -17.93 -21.26 -57.57
C VAL A 6 -17.21 -22.12 -56.53
N MET A 7 -16.35 -23.05 -56.97
CA MET A 7 -15.56 -23.87 -56.05
C MET A 7 -14.42 -23.10 -55.38
N ASP A 8 -13.79 -22.16 -56.09
CA ASP A 8 -12.76 -21.30 -55.52
C ASP A 8 -13.33 -20.34 -54.47
N THR A 9 -14.48 -19.72 -54.76
CA THR A 9 -15.18 -18.86 -53.78
C THR A 9 -15.63 -19.63 -52.54
N LEU A 10 -16.04 -20.89 -52.66
CA LEU A 10 -16.36 -21.75 -51.51
C LEU A 10 -15.11 -22.09 -50.68
N ARG A 11 -13.97 -22.36 -51.32
CA ARG A 11 -12.70 -22.65 -50.64
C ARG A 11 -12.17 -21.41 -49.90
N ASP A 12 -12.33 -20.23 -50.48
CA ASP A 12 -12.00 -18.94 -49.84
C ASP A 12 -12.91 -18.67 -48.64
N CYS A 13 -14.22 -18.92 -48.75
CA CYS A 13 -15.15 -18.78 -47.63
C CYS A 13 -14.80 -19.71 -46.45
N VAL A 14 -14.43 -20.97 -46.73
CA VAL A 14 -14.05 -21.94 -45.70
C VAL A 14 -12.74 -21.55 -45.01
N THR A 15 -11.75 -21.09 -45.76
CA THR A 15 -10.48 -20.60 -45.19
C THR A 15 -10.69 -19.32 -44.37
N LEU A 16 -11.53 -18.39 -44.83
CA LEU A 16 -11.93 -17.20 -44.06
C LEU A 16 -12.60 -17.59 -42.73
N LEU A 17 -13.52 -18.55 -42.74
CA LEU A 17 -14.16 -19.04 -41.52
C LEU A 17 -13.18 -19.71 -40.57
N GLN A 18 -12.21 -20.48 -41.09
CA GLN A 18 -11.15 -21.09 -40.28
C GLN A 18 -10.23 -20.02 -39.65
N LEU A 19 -9.85 -18.99 -40.41
CA LEU A 19 -9.04 -17.86 -39.93
C LEU A 19 -9.78 -17.04 -38.87
N VAL A 20 -11.07 -16.76 -39.07
CA VAL A 20 -11.91 -16.06 -38.08
C VAL A 20 -12.05 -16.87 -36.80
N LYS A 21 -12.17 -18.20 -36.89
CA LYS A 21 -12.22 -19.09 -35.72
C LYS A 21 -10.88 -19.10 -34.96
N GLN A 22 -9.76 -19.21 -35.67
CA GLN A 22 -8.42 -19.11 -35.08
C GLN A 22 -8.17 -17.73 -34.43
N ALA A 23 -8.60 -16.64 -35.06
CA ALA A 23 -8.49 -15.30 -34.50
C ALA A 23 -9.35 -15.12 -33.23
N ARG A 24 -10.57 -15.68 -33.20
CA ARG A 24 -11.40 -15.73 -31.99
C ARG A 24 -10.78 -16.56 -30.88
N ASP A 25 -10.20 -17.71 -31.20
CA ASP A 25 -9.53 -18.57 -30.23
C ASP A 25 -8.30 -17.86 -29.64
N LEU A 26 -7.51 -17.18 -30.47
CA LEU A 26 -6.38 -16.34 -30.03
C LEU A 26 -6.82 -15.15 -29.17
N GLN A 27 -7.95 -14.50 -29.49
CA GLN A 27 -8.54 -13.48 -28.63
C GLN A 27 -9.07 -14.03 -27.30
N SER A 28 -9.56 -15.27 -27.27
CA SER A 28 -10.08 -15.93 -26.06
C SER A 28 -8.98 -16.36 -25.07
N GLN A 29 -7.72 -16.37 -25.48
CA GLN A 29 -6.61 -17.00 -24.76
C GLN A 29 -5.80 -16.09 -23.82
N LYS A 30 -6.29 -14.90 -23.45
CA LYS A 30 -5.76 -14.23 -22.24
C LYS A 30 -6.48 -14.74 -21.01
N LYS A 31 -6.20 -15.99 -20.63
CA LYS A 31 -6.65 -16.56 -19.35
C LYS A 31 -6.20 -15.61 -18.24
N ARG A 32 -7.15 -15.06 -17.48
CA ARG A 32 -6.85 -14.20 -16.32
C ARG A 32 -6.06 -15.04 -15.31
N LEU A 33 -4.77 -14.73 -15.16
CA LEU A 33 -3.93 -15.37 -14.15
C LEU A 33 -4.47 -14.98 -12.77
N TRP A 34 -4.98 -15.98 -12.03
CA TRP A 34 -5.55 -15.78 -10.70
C TRP A 34 -4.52 -15.17 -9.72
N VAL A 35 -3.29 -15.67 -9.74
CA VAL A 35 -2.14 -15.11 -9.01
C VAL A 35 -0.91 -15.21 -9.92
N ARG A 36 -0.09 -14.16 -9.96
CA ARG A 36 1.18 -14.18 -10.71
C ARG A 36 2.11 -15.24 -10.12
N PRO A 37 2.78 -16.09 -10.93
CA PRO A 37 3.58 -17.20 -10.41
C PRO A 37 4.62 -16.81 -9.36
N TRP A 38 5.28 -15.68 -9.54
CA TRP A 38 6.29 -15.21 -8.60
C TRP A 38 5.70 -14.93 -7.20
N LEU A 39 4.53 -14.31 -7.09
CA LEU A 39 3.86 -14.00 -5.81
C LEU A 39 3.54 -15.26 -4.96
N LYS A 40 3.52 -16.46 -5.56
CA LYS A 40 3.32 -17.71 -4.81
C LYS A 40 4.47 -18.02 -3.85
N ARG A 41 5.67 -17.48 -4.09
CA ARG A 41 6.89 -17.71 -3.30
C ARG A 41 7.05 -16.71 -2.15
N ARG A 42 5.98 -16.00 -1.78
CA ARG A 42 6.00 -14.96 -0.73
C ARG A 42 6.52 -15.48 0.61
N SER A 43 6.15 -16.69 1.01
CA SER A 43 6.59 -17.29 2.28
C SER A 43 8.11 -17.31 2.41
N ASP A 44 8.82 -17.50 1.29
CA ASP A 44 10.27 -17.74 1.32
C ASP A 44 11.05 -16.49 0.88
N LYS A 45 10.41 -15.56 0.17
CA LYS A 45 11.09 -14.45 -0.50
C LYS A 45 10.70 -13.06 -0.02
N SER A 46 9.66 -12.93 0.82
CA SER A 46 9.31 -11.63 1.36
C SER A 46 10.48 -11.05 2.17
N VAL A 47 10.68 -9.74 2.07
CA VAL A 47 11.65 -9.01 2.90
C VAL A 47 11.38 -9.26 4.39
N TYR A 48 10.12 -9.46 4.77
CA TYR A 48 9.77 -9.78 6.15
C TYR A 48 10.39 -11.11 6.62
N ASN A 49 10.19 -12.21 5.87
CA ASN A 49 10.66 -13.54 6.28
C ASN A 49 12.18 -13.76 6.09
N ASN A 50 12.87 -12.82 5.43
CA ASN A 50 14.32 -12.86 5.26
C ASN A 50 14.93 -11.73 6.11
N LEU A 51 15.16 -10.57 5.48
CA LEU A 51 15.87 -9.44 6.07
C LEU A 51 15.29 -8.97 7.42
N VAL A 52 13.97 -8.82 7.56
CA VAL A 52 13.41 -8.27 8.81
C VAL A 52 13.64 -9.20 10.00
N GLN A 53 13.53 -10.52 9.79
CA GLN A 53 13.86 -11.50 10.84
C GLN A 53 15.33 -11.43 11.22
N GLU A 54 16.25 -11.35 10.24
CA GLU A 54 17.68 -11.21 10.49
C GLU A 54 18.01 -9.92 11.26
N LEU A 55 17.44 -8.78 10.83
CA LEU A 55 17.60 -7.50 11.53
C LEU A 55 17.09 -7.55 12.97
N SER A 56 16.01 -8.28 13.23
CA SER A 56 15.48 -8.43 14.59
C SER A 56 16.38 -9.27 15.52
N LEU A 57 17.33 -10.01 14.98
CA LEU A 57 18.24 -10.87 15.76
C LEU A 57 19.65 -10.26 15.86
N GLU A 58 20.10 -9.60 14.80
CA GLU A 58 21.50 -9.19 14.65
C GLU A 58 21.72 -7.67 14.73
N ASP A 59 20.75 -6.85 14.27
CA ASP A 59 20.91 -5.40 14.15
C ASP A 59 19.62 -4.64 14.49
N HIS A 60 19.40 -4.44 15.79
CA HIS A 60 18.23 -3.75 16.31
C HIS A 60 18.13 -2.28 15.87
N ASP A 61 19.25 -1.62 15.59
CA ASP A 61 19.26 -0.23 15.11
C ASP A 61 18.75 -0.16 13.67
N SER A 62 19.23 -1.04 12.80
CA SER A 62 18.70 -1.16 11.44
C SER A 62 17.24 -1.59 11.43
N PHE A 63 16.80 -2.47 12.33
CA PHE A 63 15.37 -2.79 12.49
C PHE A 63 14.56 -1.53 12.84
N LYS A 64 15.06 -0.73 13.79
CA LYS A 64 14.44 0.53 14.19
C LYS A 64 14.42 1.54 13.07
N PHE A 65 15.47 1.69 12.27
CA PHE A 65 15.46 2.57 11.11
C PHE A 65 14.48 2.09 10.03
N PHE A 66 14.35 0.78 9.87
CA PHE A 66 13.48 0.19 8.87
C PHE A 66 11.99 0.43 9.17
N HIS A 67 11.57 0.32 10.44
CA HIS A 67 10.17 0.46 10.86
C HIS A 67 9.82 1.77 11.60
N ARG A 68 10.81 2.56 12.02
CA ARG A 68 10.70 3.71 12.95
C ARG A 68 10.18 3.35 14.36
N VAL A 69 10.17 2.07 14.70
CA VAL A 69 9.87 1.52 16.03
C VAL A 69 10.91 0.44 16.34
N ASN A 70 11.29 0.29 17.61
CA ASN A 70 12.17 -0.81 17.99
C ASN A 70 11.40 -2.15 17.99
N GLN A 71 12.11 -3.25 18.19
CA GLN A 71 11.53 -4.59 18.14
C GLN A 71 10.51 -4.85 19.26
N ASP A 72 10.81 -4.42 20.48
CA ASP A 72 9.90 -4.61 21.62
C ASP A 72 8.57 -3.87 21.39
N GLN A 73 8.65 -2.62 20.94
CA GLN A 73 7.49 -1.82 20.55
C GLN A 73 6.75 -2.46 19.37
N PHE A 74 7.45 -3.04 18.41
CA PHE A 74 6.81 -3.74 17.30
C PHE A 74 6.00 -4.93 17.79
N LEU A 75 6.55 -5.75 18.70
CA LEU A 75 5.86 -6.91 19.27
C LEU A 75 4.70 -6.50 20.17
N GLU A 76 4.88 -5.44 20.97
CA GLU A 76 3.81 -4.86 21.79
C GLU A 76 2.66 -4.39 20.90
N LEU A 77 2.94 -3.55 19.90
CA LEU A 77 1.95 -3.07 18.93
C LEU A 77 1.26 -4.23 18.23
N LEU A 78 2.03 -5.24 17.80
CA LEU A 78 1.50 -6.41 17.14
C LEU A 78 0.49 -7.15 18.02
N SER A 79 0.81 -7.37 19.30
CA SER A 79 -0.08 -8.06 20.24
C SER A 79 -1.44 -7.35 20.38
N LEU A 80 -1.44 -6.02 20.30
CA LEU A 80 -2.63 -5.20 20.39
C LEU A 80 -3.44 -5.21 19.08
N VAL A 81 -2.78 -5.11 17.92
CA VAL A 81 -3.48 -5.02 16.62
C VAL A 81 -3.89 -6.39 16.06
N GLU A 82 -3.23 -7.46 16.46
CA GLU A 82 -3.41 -8.81 15.90
C GLU A 82 -4.88 -9.28 15.88
N PRO A 83 -5.70 -9.07 16.93
CA PRO A 83 -7.11 -9.44 16.90
C PRO A 83 -7.92 -8.74 15.79
N LEU A 84 -7.51 -7.54 15.39
CA LEU A 84 -8.22 -6.72 14.40
C LEU A 84 -7.77 -7.01 12.96
N ILE A 85 -6.49 -7.33 12.76
CA ILE A 85 -5.88 -7.45 11.43
C ILE A 85 -5.69 -8.89 10.95
N SER A 86 -5.85 -9.88 11.84
CA SER A 86 -5.70 -11.30 11.51
C SER A 86 -6.68 -11.74 10.43
N LYS A 87 -6.19 -12.58 9.51
CA LYS A 87 -6.99 -13.17 8.43
C LYS A 87 -6.77 -14.67 8.40
N GLN A 88 -7.81 -15.40 7.99
CA GLN A 88 -7.78 -16.85 7.91
C GLN A 88 -7.18 -17.32 6.59
N ASP A 89 -6.43 -18.42 6.67
CA ASP A 89 -5.97 -19.16 5.51
C ASP A 89 -7.17 -19.77 4.78
N THR A 90 -7.08 -19.79 3.46
CA THR A 90 -8.07 -20.42 2.59
C THR A 90 -7.43 -21.58 1.85
N ARG A 91 -8.23 -22.53 1.37
CA ARG A 91 -7.73 -23.64 0.52
C ARG A 91 -6.95 -23.16 -0.71
N MET A 92 -7.25 -21.96 -1.18
CA MET A 92 -6.65 -21.39 -2.39
C MET A 92 -5.35 -20.61 -2.12
N ARG A 93 -5.26 -19.90 -0.98
CA ARG A 93 -4.10 -19.08 -0.61
C ARG A 93 -3.94 -18.98 0.92
N LYS A 94 -2.68 -18.96 1.35
CA LYS A 94 -2.30 -18.50 2.68
C LYS A 94 -2.54 -16.99 2.82
N ALA A 95 -3.08 -16.58 3.94
CA ALA A 95 -3.27 -15.20 4.32
C ALA A 95 -1.92 -14.51 4.52
N VAL A 96 -1.90 -13.18 4.35
CA VAL A 96 -0.77 -12.38 4.79
C VAL A 96 -0.84 -12.30 6.31
N THR A 97 0.23 -12.71 6.99
CA THR A 97 0.26 -12.80 8.45
C THR A 97 0.12 -11.43 9.09
N SER A 98 -0.39 -11.35 10.31
CA SER A 98 -0.53 -10.09 11.05
C SER A 98 0.82 -9.36 11.17
N HIS A 99 1.89 -10.12 11.38
CA HIS A 99 3.27 -9.66 11.38
C HIS A 99 3.68 -8.96 10.07
N GLU A 100 3.52 -9.62 8.92
CA GLU A 100 3.83 -9.04 7.60
C GLU A 100 2.96 -7.81 7.29
N ARG A 101 1.68 -7.85 7.67
CA ARG A 101 0.73 -6.75 7.48
C ARG A 101 1.13 -5.51 8.27
N LEU A 102 1.56 -5.69 9.53
CA LEU A 102 2.05 -4.60 10.36
C LEU A 102 3.38 -4.07 9.81
N SER A 103 4.34 -4.95 9.53
CA SER A 103 5.67 -4.58 9.02
C SER A 103 5.60 -3.78 7.71
N VAL A 104 4.82 -4.23 6.71
CA VAL A 104 4.67 -3.49 5.46
C VAL A 104 3.99 -2.13 5.63
N THR A 105 3.05 -2.03 6.58
CA THR A 105 2.35 -0.78 6.87
C THR A 105 3.27 0.21 7.56
N LEU A 106 4.01 -0.21 8.59
CA LEU A 106 4.99 0.64 9.27
C LEU A 106 6.09 1.08 8.31
N ARG A 107 6.59 0.19 7.45
CA ARG A 107 7.54 0.56 6.40
C ARG A 107 6.98 1.62 5.46
N HIS A 108 5.71 1.48 5.03
CA HIS A 108 5.04 2.47 4.20
C HIS A 108 4.93 3.84 4.89
N LEU A 109 4.59 3.85 6.17
CA LEU A 109 4.49 5.08 6.96
C LEU A 109 5.87 5.73 7.21
N ALA A 110 6.90 4.91 7.42
CA ALA A 110 8.26 5.35 7.68
C ALA A 110 8.94 6.00 6.46
N THR A 111 8.70 5.49 5.24
CA THR A 111 9.41 5.93 4.04
C THR A 111 8.54 6.61 2.99
N GLY A 112 7.22 6.43 3.04
CA GLY A 112 6.31 6.89 1.99
C GLY A 112 6.46 6.11 0.66
N GLU A 113 7.12 4.95 0.67
CA GLU A 113 7.34 4.16 -0.54
C GLU A 113 6.03 3.79 -1.25
N SER A 114 6.08 3.76 -2.58
CA SER A 114 4.92 3.37 -3.39
C SER A 114 4.51 1.92 -3.11
N LYS A 115 3.20 1.65 -3.17
CA LYS A 115 2.65 0.28 -3.05
C LYS A 115 3.18 -0.69 -4.12
N GLN A 116 3.68 -0.15 -5.24
CA GLN A 116 4.37 -0.94 -6.26
C GLN A 116 5.74 -1.42 -5.77
N SER A 117 6.56 -0.51 -5.23
CA SER A 117 7.86 -0.84 -4.62
C SER A 117 7.71 -1.87 -3.51
N LEU A 118 6.81 -1.57 -2.55
CA LEU A 118 6.52 -2.47 -1.43
C LEU A 118 5.98 -3.81 -1.90
N GLY A 119 5.20 -3.84 -2.98
CA GLY A 119 4.68 -5.07 -3.55
C GLY A 119 5.76 -6.00 -4.09
N TYR A 120 6.83 -5.44 -4.68
CA TYR A 120 8.01 -6.22 -5.06
C TYR A 120 8.81 -6.69 -3.86
N ALA A 121 9.05 -5.81 -2.87
CA ALA A 121 9.84 -6.14 -1.67
C ALA A 121 9.17 -7.20 -0.79
N TYR A 122 7.88 -7.04 -0.49
CA TYR A 122 7.13 -7.96 0.37
C TYR A 122 6.49 -9.13 -0.38
N TRP A 123 6.57 -9.17 -1.72
CA TRP A 123 5.92 -10.17 -2.55
C TRP A 123 4.39 -10.20 -2.35
N ILE A 124 3.79 -9.02 -2.20
CA ILE A 124 2.34 -8.82 -2.02
C ILE A 124 1.84 -7.99 -3.20
N SER A 125 0.66 -8.31 -3.75
CA SER A 125 0.13 -7.52 -4.85
C SER A 125 -0.17 -6.08 -4.39
N PRO A 126 0.11 -5.05 -5.21
CA PRO A 126 -0.19 -3.65 -4.86
C PRO A 126 -1.67 -3.42 -4.54
N ASN A 127 -2.57 -4.15 -5.21
CA ASN A 127 -4.02 -4.14 -4.97
C ASN A 127 -4.39 -4.70 -3.59
N LEU A 128 -3.62 -5.65 -3.07
CA LEU A 128 -3.83 -6.15 -1.72
C LEU A 128 -3.24 -5.16 -0.69
N LEU A 129 -2.06 -4.60 -0.96
CA LEU A 129 -1.46 -3.56 -0.11
C LEU A 129 -2.35 -2.32 0.02
N SER A 130 -3.06 -1.93 -1.05
CA SER A 130 -4.01 -0.82 -0.98
C SER A 130 -5.19 -1.05 -0.05
N ARG A 131 -5.45 -2.32 0.34
CA ARG A 131 -6.45 -2.69 1.35
C ARG A 131 -5.81 -2.91 2.72
N ILE A 132 -4.66 -3.57 2.77
CA ILE A 132 -3.94 -3.86 4.03
C ILE A 132 -3.55 -2.56 4.74
N ILE A 133 -2.94 -1.62 4.03
CA ILE A 133 -2.38 -0.41 4.65
C ILE A 133 -3.47 0.40 5.38
N PRO A 134 -4.61 0.77 4.75
CA PRO A 134 -5.67 1.48 5.47
C PRO A 134 -6.27 0.66 6.61
N GLU A 135 -6.44 -0.66 6.44
CA GLU A 135 -7.00 -1.53 7.47
C GLU A 135 -6.12 -1.58 8.72
N VAL A 136 -4.79 -1.66 8.54
CA VAL A 136 -3.84 -1.66 9.66
C VAL A 136 -3.74 -0.25 10.27
N CYS A 137 -3.76 0.81 9.47
CA CYS A 137 -3.80 2.18 9.99
C CYS A 137 -5.04 2.44 10.85
N GLU A 138 -6.21 1.95 10.44
CA GLU A 138 -7.44 2.05 11.21
C GLU A 138 -7.31 1.28 12.53
N ALA A 139 -6.81 0.04 12.49
CA ALA A 139 -6.57 -0.74 13.71
C ALA A 139 -5.60 -0.02 14.68
N LEU A 140 -4.50 0.52 14.16
CA LEU A 140 -3.55 1.32 14.95
C LEU A 140 -4.21 2.55 15.56
N TYR A 141 -5.03 3.27 14.80
CA TYR A 141 -5.76 4.42 15.30
C TYR A 141 -6.70 4.02 16.44
N GLN A 142 -7.52 2.98 16.27
CA GLN A 142 -8.46 2.51 17.29
C GLN A 142 -7.78 2.17 18.62
N ILE A 143 -6.57 1.61 18.58
CA ILE A 143 -5.81 1.23 19.78
C ILE A 143 -5.07 2.42 20.40
N LEU A 144 -4.42 3.26 19.58
CA LEU A 144 -3.48 4.27 20.07
C LEU A 144 -4.12 5.63 20.33
N HIS A 145 -5.24 5.97 19.69
CA HIS A 145 -5.80 7.32 19.78
C HIS A 145 -6.16 7.73 21.21
N THR A 146 -6.71 6.82 22.01
CA THR A 146 -7.13 7.11 23.38
C THR A 146 -5.96 7.36 24.32
N SER A 147 -4.85 6.63 24.14
CA SER A 147 -3.70 6.66 25.04
C SER A 147 -2.67 7.73 24.64
N HIS A 148 -2.45 7.91 23.33
CA HIS A 148 -1.35 8.71 22.80
C HIS A 148 -1.78 10.04 22.16
N LEU A 149 -3.04 10.18 21.72
CA LEU A 149 -3.54 11.42 21.11
C LEU A 149 -4.39 12.21 22.13
N LYS A 150 -3.72 12.80 23.12
CA LYS A 150 -4.36 13.69 24.09
C LYS A 150 -4.41 15.11 23.54
N LEU A 151 -5.61 15.56 23.19
CA LEU A 151 -5.87 16.95 22.84
C LEU A 151 -6.41 17.69 24.07
N PRO A 152 -6.15 19.01 24.19
CA PRO A 152 -6.79 19.83 25.21
C PRO A 152 -8.32 19.71 25.11
N GLN A 153 -8.97 19.42 26.23
CA GLN A 153 -10.42 19.18 26.29
C GLN A 153 -11.18 20.36 26.89
N THR A 154 -10.48 21.22 27.65
CA THR A 154 -11.09 22.36 28.35
C THR A 154 -10.55 23.69 27.83
N GLU A 155 -11.35 24.74 27.97
CA GLU A 155 -10.94 26.11 27.59
C GLU A 155 -9.65 26.53 28.31
N ASP A 156 -9.48 26.18 29.59
CA ASP A 156 -8.29 26.50 30.37
C ASP A 156 -7.03 25.77 29.89
N GLU A 157 -7.16 24.53 29.39
CA GLU A 157 -6.05 23.83 28.75
C GLU A 157 -5.68 24.47 27.41
N TRP A 158 -6.67 24.86 26.61
CA TRP A 158 -6.42 25.58 25.36
C TRP A 158 -5.77 26.95 25.60
N ARG A 159 -6.21 27.69 26.62
CA ARG A 159 -5.60 28.97 27.03
C ARG A 159 -4.16 28.80 27.47
N ARG A 160 -3.82 27.68 28.11
CA ARG A 160 -2.44 27.33 28.47
C ARG A 160 -1.58 27.11 27.22
N VAL A 161 -2.05 26.30 26.27
CA VAL A 161 -1.34 26.09 25.00
C VAL A 161 -1.11 27.43 24.29
N GLN A 162 -2.12 28.29 24.20
CA GLN A 162 -2.00 29.63 23.62
C GLN A 162 -0.94 30.48 24.33
N ALA A 163 -0.92 30.47 25.67
CA ALA A 163 0.04 31.22 26.45
C ALA A 163 1.48 30.73 26.19
N ASP A 164 1.69 29.41 26.16
CA ASP A 164 2.99 28.80 25.90
C ASP A 164 3.53 29.23 24.52
N TYR A 165 2.70 29.17 23.48
CA TYR A 165 3.10 29.61 22.15
C TYR A 165 3.44 31.11 22.07
N ASN A 166 2.67 31.93 22.77
CA ASN A 166 2.92 33.36 22.82
C ASN A 166 4.19 33.70 23.61
N ASN A 167 4.50 32.95 24.66
CA ASN A 167 5.69 33.18 25.48
C ASN A 167 6.97 32.73 24.78
N GLU A 168 6.96 31.57 24.13
CA GLU A 168 8.16 31.02 23.48
C GLU A 168 8.44 31.63 22.11
N TRP A 169 7.39 31.86 21.30
CA TRP A 169 7.54 32.27 19.90
C TRP A 169 6.85 33.58 19.55
N GLN A 170 6.29 34.30 20.53
CA GLN A 170 5.51 35.52 20.30
C GLN A 170 4.40 35.32 19.26
N PHE A 171 3.80 34.12 19.25
CA PHE A 171 2.78 33.73 18.30
C PHE A 171 1.40 33.68 19.00
N PRO A 172 0.67 34.81 19.05
CA PRO A 172 -0.57 34.92 19.82
C PRO A 172 -1.70 34.10 19.18
N ASN A 173 -2.64 33.64 20.00
CA ASN A 173 -3.82 32.86 19.59
C ASN A 173 -3.49 31.53 18.88
N CYS A 174 -2.27 31.00 19.08
CA CYS A 174 -1.89 29.70 18.55
C CYS A 174 -2.42 28.58 19.44
N MET A 175 -3.29 27.75 18.89
CA MET A 175 -3.87 26.61 19.63
C MET A 175 -3.04 25.34 19.46
N GLY A 176 -2.03 25.35 18.60
CA GLY A 176 -1.16 24.21 18.35
C GLY A 176 -0.54 24.27 16.96
N ALA A 177 0.45 23.40 16.74
CA ALA A 177 1.10 23.23 15.46
C ALA A 177 1.00 21.77 15.03
N LEU A 178 0.71 21.57 13.75
CA LEU A 178 0.84 20.29 13.09
C LEU A 178 2.03 20.39 12.15
N ASP A 179 2.97 19.44 12.26
CA ASP A 179 4.09 19.39 11.32
C ASP A 179 3.57 19.11 9.90
N GLY A 180 4.18 19.75 8.92
CA GLY A 180 3.67 19.80 7.56
C GLY A 180 3.97 18.51 6.79
N LYS A 181 2.93 17.90 6.20
CA LYS A 181 3.11 16.88 5.15
C LYS A 181 2.91 17.49 3.77
N ARG A 182 3.90 17.35 2.88
CA ARG A 182 3.75 17.72 1.47
C ARG A 182 2.83 16.70 0.77
N VAL A 183 1.63 17.13 0.44
CA VAL A 183 0.69 16.35 -0.37
C VAL A 183 0.86 16.76 -1.82
N LEU A 184 1.40 15.87 -2.65
CA LEU A 184 1.49 16.12 -4.10
C LEU A 184 0.08 16.09 -4.70
N ILE A 185 -0.34 17.21 -5.28
CA ILE A 185 -1.62 17.33 -5.98
C ILE A 185 -1.33 17.30 -7.48
N GLY A 186 -2.01 16.41 -8.21
CA GLY A 186 -1.95 16.41 -9.66
C GLY A 186 -2.58 17.69 -10.19
N LYS A 187 -1.84 18.48 -10.99
CA LYS A 187 -2.36 19.73 -11.55
C LYS A 187 -3.65 19.48 -12.37
N PRO A 188 -4.76 20.18 -12.09
CA PRO A 188 -5.93 20.13 -12.94
C PRO A 188 -5.64 20.64 -14.35
N ALA A 189 -6.39 20.17 -15.36
CA ALA A 189 -6.26 20.70 -16.70
C ALA A 189 -6.55 22.22 -16.73
N LYS A 190 -5.82 22.98 -17.56
CA LYS A 190 -5.98 24.44 -17.74
C LYS A 190 -5.77 25.30 -16.49
N SER A 191 -5.07 24.79 -15.47
CA SER A 191 -4.85 25.50 -14.21
C SER A 191 -3.62 26.43 -14.18
N GLY A 192 -2.93 26.59 -15.31
CA GLY A 192 -1.78 27.49 -15.44
C GLY A 192 -0.67 27.18 -14.43
N SER A 193 -0.13 28.22 -13.79
CA SER A 193 0.92 28.13 -12.77
C SER A 193 0.39 27.99 -11.33
N ILE A 194 -0.93 27.93 -11.13
CA ILE A 194 -1.55 27.90 -9.79
C ILE A 194 -1.18 26.61 -9.02
N TYR A 195 -0.87 25.54 -9.74
CA TYR A 195 -0.46 24.24 -9.19
C TYR A 195 1.01 23.93 -9.50
N TYR A 196 1.81 24.95 -9.81
CA TYR A 196 3.23 24.77 -10.06
C TYR A 196 3.98 24.72 -8.72
N ASP A 197 4.67 23.60 -8.48
CA ASP A 197 5.46 23.40 -7.28
C ASP A 197 6.90 23.87 -7.52
N TYR A 198 7.27 24.99 -6.91
CA TYR A 198 8.59 25.62 -7.09
C TYR A 198 9.69 24.98 -6.23
N LYS A 199 9.35 24.08 -5.31
CA LYS A 199 10.32 23.38 -4.46
C LYS A 199 10.74 22.06 -5.11
N SER A 200 11.23 22.09 -6.34
CA SER A 200 11.63 20.95 -7.21
C SER A 200 11.84 19.59 -6.51
N ASN A 201 11.31 18.52 -7.11
CA ASN A 201 11.49 17.12 -6.67
C ASN A 201 12.95 16.67 -6.70
#